data_AF-A0A938QA13-F1
#
_entry.id   AF-A0A938QA13-F1
#
_cell.length_a   1.000
_cell.length_b   1.000
_cell.length_c   1.000
_cell.angle_alpha   90.00
_cell.angle_beta   90.00
_cell.angle_gamma   90.00
#
_symmetry.space_group_name_H-M   'P 1'
#
loop_
_entity.id
_entity.type
_entity.pdbx_description
1 polymer ?
#
loop_
_entity_poly.entity_id
_entity_poly.type
_entity_poly.pdbx_seq_one_letter_code
_entity_poly.pdbx_strand_id
1 'polypeptide(L)'
;MALPVQYFQKLVESCPDIIISVDNQGTITFYNDGARQNLGFAYEEVLGKNVLEIYPSIDEARRVMSAMRADNEAGKGRLRNFETAFKTKKGEKIPVTISASIIYDDKGKEVGSIGFAKDIREIRRRDRLVTLGEIAIGLSHEINNSLEVLVNQTEMVKKYVERVATDEDYIVESDRVESIASQVKKIQDITTRIGSMAEEGEYGTKEYIGGKLMTDLHVDGDEKPCERPKPDARFPLGGLRILVVDDDAGICSSLRELLEAERCCIETAASGVYAMDWLGKQKFDLVLSDVVMPDMDGYQLYQTVKQTTPELPVVLMTAFNYDKDHIIKRSCLEGLQGVIFKKPVNPTMLKKVLLKQCRPEVAESLQSAKVPLAANKVA
;
A
#
# COMPACT_ATOMS: atom_id res chain seq x y z
N MET A 1 -4.57 -52.92 -23.74
CA MET A 1 -5.71 -53.25 -22.86
C MET A 1 -6.59 -52.01 -22.79
N ALA A 2 -7.82 -52.05 -23.29
CA ALA A 2 -8.71 -50.88 -23.23
C ALA A 2 -9.03 -50.58 -21.76
N LEU A 3 -8.95 -49.32 -21.35
CA LEU A 3 -9.29 -48.91 -19.99
C LEU A 3 -10.77 -49.22 -19.73
N PRO A 4 -11.15 -49.71 -18.52
CA PRO A 4 -12.54 -49.92 -18.17
C PRO A 4 -13.36 -48.62 -18.31
N VAL A 5 -14.59 -48.69 -18.79
CA VAL A 5 -15.48 -47.52 -19.00
C VAL A 5 -15.62 -46.66 -17.74
N GLN A 6 -15.72 -47.31 -16.57
CA GLN A 6 -15.77 -46.62 -15.28
C GLN A 6 -14.52 -45.78 -14.97
N TYR A 7 -13.35 -46.19 -15.47
CA TYR A 7 -12.11 -45.44 -15.31
C TYR A 7 -12.10 -44.18 -16.18
N PHE A 8 -12.61 -44.28 -17.41
CA PHE A 8 -12.75 -43.12 -18.30
C PHE A 8 -13.72 -42.08 -17.72
N GLN A 9 -14.85 -42.53 -17.18
CA GLN A 9 -15.81 -41.64 -16.53
C GLN A 9 -15.17 -40.88 -15.36
N LYS A 10 -14.44 -41.58 -14.48
CA LYS A 10 -13.71 -40.94 -13.36
C LYS A 10 -12.66 -39.93 -13.83
N LEU A 11 -11.92 -40.21 -14.91
CA LEU A 11 -10.93 -39.28 -15.45
C LEU A 11 -11.57 -37.97 -15.90
N VAL A 12 -12.66 -38.06 -16.67
CA VAL A 12 -13.38 -36.90 -17.18
C VAL A 12 -14.04 -36.12 -16.03
N GLU A 13 -14.61 -36.83 -15.05
CA GLU A 13 -15.19 -36.22 -13.85
C GLU A 13 -14.13 -35.48 -13.03
N SER A 14 -12.96 -36.08 -12.78
CA SER A 14 -11.86 -35.49 -11.99
C SER A 14 -11.06 -34.39 -12.69
N CYS A 15 -11.32 -34.13 -13.98
CA CYS A 15 -10.59 -33.12 -14.73
C CYS A 15 -10.91 -31.72 -14.15
N PRO A 16 -9.90 -30.89 -13.82
CA PRO A 16 -10.13 -29.55 -13.30
C PRO A 16 -10.70 -28.59 -14.36
N ASP A 17 -10.48 -28.90 -15.64
CA ASP A 17 -11.02 -28.12 -16.75
C ASP A 17 -12.53 -28.37 -16.90
N ILE A 18 -13.22 -27.38 -17.46
CA ILE A 18 -14.66 -27.40 -17.72
C ILE A 18 -14.92 -28.34 -18.89
N ILE A 19 -15.66 -29.43 -18.67
CA ILE A 19 -16.07 -30.35 -19.74
C ILE A 19 -17.58 -30.37 -19.83
N ILE A 20 -18.09 -30.06 -21.02
CA ILE A 20 -19.52 -29.98 -21.32
C ILE A 20 -19.79 -30.69 -22.63
N SER A 21 -20.77 -31.59 -22.65
CA SER A 21 -21.30 -32.17 -23.89
C SER A 21 -22.73 -31.70 -24.10
N VAL A 22 -23.09 -31.45 -25.36
CA VAL A 22 -24.43 -31.06 -25.77
C VAL A 22 -24.94 -31.93 -26.90
N ASP A 23 -26.25 -32.10 -26.99
CA ASP A 23 -26.90 -32.70 -28.17
C ASP A 23 -27.00 -31.71 -29.34
N ASN A 24 -27.64 -32.13 -30.44
CA ASN A 24 -27.83 -31.29 -31.63
C ASN A 24 -28.76 -30.07 -31.43
N GLN A 25 -29.49 -29.97 -30.32
CA GLN A 25 -30.29 -28.81 -29.93
C GLN A 25 -29.53 -27.87 -28.98
N GLY A 26 -28.31 -28.24 -28.58
CA GLY A 26 -27.54 -27.51 -27.58
C GLY A 26 -27.97 -27.81 -26.15
N THR A 27 -28.71 -28.89 -25.92
CA THR A 27 -29.09 -29.37 -24.59
C THR A 27 -27.90 -30.04 -23.93
N ILE A 28 -27.55 -29.62 -22.71
CA ILE A 28 -26.43 -30.18 -21.96
C ILE A 28 -26.75 -31.62 -21.57
N THR A 29 -25.95 -32.55 -22.09
CA THR A 29 -26.05 -34.00 -21.82
C THR A 29 -24.99 -34.47 -20.83
N PHE A 30 -23.89 -33.74 -20.70
CA PHE A 30 -22.81 -34.06 -19.77
C PHE A 30 -22.20 -32.77 -19.21
N TYR A 31 -21.84 -32.83 -17.94
CA TYR A 31 -21.24 -31.76 -17.16
C TYR A 31 -20.33 -32.41 -16.12
N ASN A 32 -19.06 -32.02 -16.00
CA ASN A 32 -18.12 -32.63 -15.04
C ASN A 32 -17.95 -31.80 -13.76
N ASP A 33 -17.18 -32.32 -12.78
CA ASP A 33 -16.90 -31.61 -11.54
C ASP A 33 -16.07 -30.34 -11.78
N GLY A 34 -15.15 -30.34 -12.76
CA GLY A 34 -14.41 -29.14 -13.15
C GLY A 34 -15.35 -28.00 -13.59
N ALA A 35 -16.37 -28.32 -14.39
CA ALA A 35 -17.39 -27.36 -14.79
C ALA A 35 -18.18 -26.83 -13.57
N ARG A 36 -18.62 -27.74 -12.68
CA ARG A 36 -19.34 -27.39 -11.44
C ARG A 36 -18.56 -26.45 -10.55
N GLN A 37 -17.28 -26.73 -10.33
CA GLN A 37 -16.40 -25.93 -9.48
C GLN A 37 -16.12 -24.56 -10.09
N ASN A 38 -15.83 -24.48 -11.39
CA ASN A 38 -15.49 -23.22 -12.05
C ASN A 38 -16.71 -22.32 -12.32
N LEU A 39 -17.87 -22.89 -12.69
CA LEU A 39 -19.06 -22.13 -13.05
C LEU A 39 -20.07 -21.98 -11.90
N GLY A 40 -20.02 -22.85 -10.90
CA GLY A 40 -20.84 -22.79 -9.70
C GLY A 40 -22.29 -23.26 -9.86
N PHE A 41 -22.66 -23.87 -10.98
CA PHE A 41 -23.98 -24.49 -11.17
C PHE A 41 -23.97 -25.94 -10.71
N ALA A 42 -25.05 -26.37 -10.03
CA ALA A 42 -25.22 -27.78 -9.68
C ALA A 42 -25.65 -28.61 -10.91
N TYR A 43 -25.41 -29.92 -10.88
CA TYR A 43 -25.71 -30.82 -11.98
C TYR A 43 -27.19 -30.75 -12.40
N GLU A 44 -28.08 -30.77 -11.42
CA GLU A 44 -29.54 -30.75 -11.59
C GLU A 44 -30.03 -29.42 -12.18
N GLU A 45 -29.24 -28.35 -12.05
CA GLU A 45 -29.58 -27.03 -12.56
C GLU A 45 -29.20 -26.85 -14.03
N VAL A 46 -28.32 -27.69 -14.59
CA VAL A 46 -27.79 -27.51 -15.96
C VAL A 46 -28.06 -28.68 -16.88
N LEU A 47 -28.12 -29.91 -16.36
CA LEU A 47 -28.44 -31.08 -17.16
C LEU A 47 -29.85 -30.95 -17.76
N GLY A 48 -29.98 -31.19 -19.06
CA GLY A 48 -31.25 -31.02 -19.77
C GLY A 48 -31.59 -29.56 -20.12
N LYS A 49 -30.78 -28.58 -19.73
CA LYS A 49 -30.96 -27.17 -20.13
C LYS A 49 -30.09 -26.80 -21.31
N ASN A 50 -30.34 -25.62 -21.88
CA ASN A 50 -29.60 -25.14 -23.03
C ASN A 50 -28.25 -24.54 -22.62
N VAL A 51 -27.18 -24.88 -23.36
CA VAL A 51 -25.80 -24.41 -23.10
C VAL A 51 -25.64 -22.89 -23.18
N LEU A 52 -26.58 -22.18 -23.82
CA LEU A 52 -26.61 -20.72 -23.86
C LEU A 52 -26.68 -20.08 -22.46
N GLU A 53 -27.14 -20.79 -21.43
CA GLU A 53 -27.12 -20.29 -20.05
C GLU A 53 -25.70 -20.03 -19.52
N ILE A 54 -24.72 -20.79 -20.02
CA ILE A 54 -23.30 -20.72 -19.64
C ILE A 54 -22.57 -19.60 -20.40
N TYR A 55 -23.12 -19.12 -21.51
CA TYR A 55 -22.55 -17.99 -22.24
C TYR A 55 -23.08 -16.65 -21.71
N PRO A 56 -22.24 -15.59 -21.69
CA PRO A 56 -22.68 -14.24 -21.34
C PRO A 56 -23.68 -13.66 -22.34
N SER A 57 -23.55 -14.03 -23.62
CA SER A 57 -24.42 -13.58 -24.70
C SER A 57 -24.55 -14.67 -25.77
N ILE A 58 -25.63 -14.60 -26.54
CA ILE A 58 -25.87 -15.50 -27.69
C ILE A 58 -24.77 -15.27 -28.75
N ASP A 59 -24.24 -14.06 -28.89
CA ASP A 59 -23.19 -13.75 -29.86
C ASP A 59 -21.87 -14.46 -29.55
N GLU A 60 -21.48 -14.58 -28.27
CA GLU A 60 -20.30 -15.38 -27.89
C GLU A 60 -20.48 -16.85 -28.24
N ALA A 61 -21.66 -17.43 -27.96
CA ALA A 61 -21.95 -18.82 -28.33
C ALA A 61 -21.94 -19.02 -29.85
N ARG A 62 -22.50 -18.07 -30.62
CA ARG A 62 -22.43 -18.09 -32.09
C ARG A 62 -21.00 -18.01 -32.58
N ARG A 63 -20.14 -17.18 -32.00
CA ARG A 63 -18.71 -17.09 -32.38
C ARG A 63 -18.02 -18.44 -32.26
N VAL A 64 -18.25 -19.17 -31.16
CA VAL A 64 -17.68 -20.52 -30.96
C VAL A 64 -18.20 -21.49 -32.03
N MET A 65 -19.52 -21.54 -32.27
CA MET A 65 -20.11 -22.44 -33.27
C MET A 65 -19.66 -22.13 -34.70
N SER A 66 -19.57 -20.84 -35.06
CA SER A 66 -19.04 -20.39 -36.34
C SER A 66 -17.58 -20.82 -36.51
N ALA A 67 -16.77 -20.66 -35.45
CA ALA A 67 -15.37 -21.06 -35.48
C ALA A 67 -15.18 -22.59 -35.57
N MET A 68 -16.05 -23.39 -34.96
CA MET A 68 -16.04 -24.86 -35.10
C MET A 68 -16.40 -25.32 -36.53
N ARG A 69 -17.27 -24.57 -37.21
CA ARG A 69 -17.77 -24.90 -38.56
C ARG A 69 -16.88 -24.34 -39.68
N ALA A 70 -16.03 -23.37 -39.36
CA ALA A 70 -15.04 -22.84 -40.27
C ALA A 70 -14.00 -23.90 -40.63
N ASP A 71 -13.49 -23.81 -41.86
CA ASP A 71 -12.39 -24.67 -42.31
C ASP A 71 -11.08 -24.10 -41.76
N ASN A 72 -10.66 -24.63 -40.61
CA ASN A 72 -9.52 -24.15 -39.85
C ASN A 72 -8.44 -25.25 -39.79
N GLU A 73 -7.24 -24.90 -39.32
CA GLU A 73 -6.11 -25.85 -39.14
C GLU A 73 -6.45 -27.08 -38.28
N ALA A 74 -7.47 -26.98 -37.41
CA ALA A 74 -7.95 -28.09 -36.58
C ALA A 74 -8.79 -29.13 -37.35
N GLY A 75 -9.19 -28.82 -38.59
CA GLY A 75 -10.13 -29.59 -39.41
C GLY A 75 -11.58 -29.21 -39.16
N LYS A 76 -12.44 -29.40 -40.17
CA LYS A 76 -13.88 -29.12 -40.12
C LYS A 76 -14.55 -29.83 -38.93
N GLY A 77 -15.30 -29.08 -38.13
CA GLY A 77 -16.01 -29.60 -36.95
C GLY A 77 -15.14 -29.70 -35.69
N ARG A 78 -13.94 -29.13 -35.70
CA ARG A 78 -13.04 -29.05 -34.54
C ARG A 78 -12.57 -27.63 -34.30
N LEU A 79 -12.46 -27.28 -33.02
CA LEU A 79 -11.94 -26.02 -32.54
C LEU A 79 -10.86 -26.29 -31.51
N ARG A 80 -9.75 -25.56 -31.57
CA ARG A 80 -8.64 -25.68 -30.62
C ARG A 80 -8.28 -24.30 -30.11
N ASN A 81 -8.04 -24.22 -28.80
CA ASN A 81 -7.51 -23.04 -28.11
C ASN A 81 -8.20 -21.71 -28.47
N PHE A 82 -9.52 -21.72 -28.63
CA PHE A 82 -10.26 -20.51 -28.97
C PHE A 82 -10.62 -19.73 -27.72
N GLU A 83 -10.30 -18.45 -27.67
CA GLU A 83 -10.67 -17.61 -26.53
C GLU A 83 -12.12 -17.15 -26.62
N THR A 84 -12.86 -17.34 -25.54
CA THR A 84 -14.22 -16.83 -25.34
C THR A 84 -14.42 -16.52 -23.85
N ALA A 85 -15.66 -16.34 -23.42
CA ALA A 85 -16.01 -16.15 -22.04
C ALA A 85 -17.25 -16.95 -21.67
N PHE A 86 -17.24 -17.49 -20.46
CA PHE A 86 -18.41 -18.10 -19.83
C PHE A 86 -18.95 -17.19 -18.73
N LYS A 87 -20.13 -17.52 -18.24
CA LYS A 87 -20.83 -16.85 -17.16
C LYS A 87 -21.06 -17.83 -16.03
N THR A 88 -20.70 -17.45 -14.81
CA THR A 88 -20.96 -18.25 -13.60
C THR A 88 -22.40 -18.11 -13.14
N LYS A 89 -22.82 -18.94 -12.19
CA LYS A 89 -24.13 -18.83 -11.52
C LYS A 89 -24.38 -17.46 -10.90
N LYS A 90 -23.31 -16.79 -10.44
CA LYS A 90 -23.37 -15.43 -9.86
C LYS A 90 -23.45 -14.33 -10.92
N GLY A 91 -23.42 -14.67 -12.21
CA GLY A 91 -23.40 -13.73 -13.32
C GLY A 91 -22.01 -13.17 -13.65
N GLU A 92 -20.94 -13.64 -12.99
CA GLU A 92 -19.57 -13.21 -13.27
C GLU A 92 -19.12 -13.75 -14.64
N LYS A 93 -18.52 -12.88 -15.46
CA LYS A 93 -17.93 -13.27 -16.74
C LYS A 93 -16.50 -13.77 -16.52
N ILE A 94 -16.25 -15.03 -16.85
CA ILE A 94 -14.92 -15.65 -16.74
C ILE A 94 -14.31 -15.84 -18.14
N PRO A 95 -13.07 -15.38 -18.39
CA PRO A 95 -12.38 -15.69 -19.63
C PRO A 95 -11.99 -17.17 -19.66
N VAL A 96 -12.25 -17.83 -20.78
CA VAL A 96 -11.92 -19.24 -20.98
C VAL A 96 -11.30 -19.49 -22.34
N THR A 97 -10.41 -20.47 -22.41
CA THR A 97 -9.91 -21.01 -23.66
C THR A 97 -10.63 -22.33 -23.93
N ILE A 98 -11.46 -22.38 -24.98
CA ILE A 98 -12.25 -23.55 -25.36
C ILE A 98 -11.64 -24.31 -26.54
N SER A 99 -11.59 -25.64 -26.41
CA SER A 99 -11.39 -26.59 -27.51
C SER A 99 -12.63 -27.46 -27.61
N ALA A 100 -13.19 -27.62 -28.80
CA ALA A 100 -14.45 -28.33 -28.98
C ALA A 100 -14.42 -29.22 -30.22
N SER A 101 -15.25 -30.24 -30.25
CA SER A 101 -15.39 -31.16 -31.38
C SER A 101 -16.84 -31.58 -31.56
N ILE A 102 -17.31 -31.56 -32.80
CA ILE A 102 -18.62 -32.08 -33.18
C ILE A 102 -18.56 -33.61 -33.14
N ILE A 103 -19.60 -34.23 -32.59
CA ILE A 103 -19.78 -35.67 -32.51
C ILE A 103 -20.72 -36.08 -33.64
N TYR A 104 -20.29 -37.09 -34.41
CA TYR A 104 -21.06 -37.68 -35.50
C TYR A 104 -21.44 -39.12 -35.16
N ASP A 105 -22.60 -39.56 -35.63
CA ASP A 105 -22.97 -40.98 -35.59
C ASP A 105 -22.27 -41.78 -36.71
N ASP A 106 -22.45 -43.11 -36.69
CA ASP A 106 -21.89 -44.03 -37.71
C ASP A 106 -22.39 -43.74 -39.14
N LYS A 107 -23.45 -42.93 -39.29
CA LYS A 107 -24.02 -42.50 -40.57
C LYS A 107 -23.52 -41.12 -41.00
N GLY A 108 -22.60 -40.51 -40.25
CA GLY A 108 -22.03 -39.20 -40.52
C GLY A 108 -22.95 -38.02 -40.17
N LYS A 109 -24.04 -38.24 -39.43
CA LYS A 109 -24.94 -37.19 -38.98
C LYS A 109 -24.45 -36.59 -37.67
N GLU A 110 -24.50 -35.27 -37.57
CA GLU A 110 -24.19 -34.54 -36.33
C GLU A 110 -25.21 -34.89 -35.24
N VAL A 111 -24.71 -35.44 -34.13
CA VAL A 111 -25.52 -35.81 -32.96
C VAL A 111 -25.31 -34.89 -31.77
N GLY A 112 -24.23 -34.13 -31.75
CA GLY A 112 -23.92 -33.21 -30.67
C GLY A 112 -22.51 -32.63 -30.76
N SER A 113 -22.05 -32.03 -29.67
CA SER A 113 -20.67 -31.57 -29.56
C SER A 113 -20.15 -31.68 -28.13
N ILE A 114 -18.85 -31.85 -28.00
CA ILE A 114 -18.14 -31.83 -26.71
C ILE A 114 -17.15 -30.67 -26.69
N GLY A 115 -17.15 -29.92 -25.59
CA GLY A 115 -16.26 -28.80 -25.33
C GLY A 115 -15.46 -29.00 -24.06
N PHE A 116 -14.18 -28.64 -24.15
CA PHE A 116 -13.22 -28.56 -23.05
C PHE A 116 -12.81 -27.09 -22.93
N ALA A 117 -13.04 -26.48 -21.77
CA ALA A 117 -12.70 -25.10 -21.54
C ALA A 117 -11.84 -24.95 -20.29
N LYS A 118 -10.75 -24.19 -20.42
CA LYS A 118 -9.86 -23.88 -19.31
C LYS A 118 -10.13 -22.47 -18.82
N ASP A 119 -10.33 -22.31 -17.52
CA ASP A 119 -10.36 -20.97 -16.90
C ASP A 119 -8.95 -20.36 -16.96
N ILE A 120 -8.83 -19.20 -17.59
CA ILE A 120 -7.57 -18.50 -17.77
C ILE A 120 -7.44 -17.25 -16.90
N ARG A 121 -8.31 -17.04 -15.88
CA ARG A 121 -8.21 -15.91 -14.94
C ARG A 121 -6.87 -15.89 -14.23
N GLU A 122 -6.46 -17.02 -13.67
CA GLU A 122 -5.20 -17.14 -12.94
C GLU A 122 -3.99 -16.98 -13.87
N ILE A 123 -4.04 -17.58 -15.07
CA ILE A 123 -2.99 -17.47 -16.09
C ILE A 123 -2.82 -16.01 -16.52
N ARG A 124 -3.92 -15.34 -16.91
CA ARG A 124 -3.88 -13.91 -17.28
C ARG A 124 -3.42 -13.02 -16.14
N ARG A 125 -3.78 -13.36 -14.90
CA ARG A 125 -3.33 -12.62 -13.71
C ARG A 125 -1.81 -12.76 -13.53
N ARG A 126 -1.28 -13.98 -13.63
CA ARG A 126 0.17 -14.25 -13.56
C ARG A 126 0.92 -13.55 -14.68
N ASP A 127 0.47 -13.69 -15.93
CA ASP A 127 1.13 -13.07 -17.09
C ASP A 127 1.21 -11.55 -16.94
N ARG A 128 0.12 -10.90 -16.49
CA ARG A 128 0.11 -9.46 -16.20
C ARG A 128 1.09 -9.06 -15.11
N LEU A 129 1.19 -9.85 -14.05
CA LEU A 129 2.10 -9.56 -12.94
C LEU A 129 3.56 -9.72 -13.38
N VAL A 130 3.87 -10.73 -14.20
CA VAL A 130 5.19 -10.89 -14.82
C VAL A 130 5.54 -9.68 -15.67
N THR A 131 4.66 -9.28 -16.60
CA THR A 131 4.92 -8.09 -17.45
C THR A 131 5.08 -6.82 -16.61
N LEU A 132 4.25 -6.62 -15.59
CA LEU A 132 4.38 -5.48 -14.69
C LEU A 132 5.71 -5.50 -13.93
N GLY A 133 6.14 -6.69 -13.52
CA GLY A 133 7.44 -6.96 -12.94
C GLY A 133 8.61 -6.55 -13.80
N GLU A 134 8.63 -7.02 -15.06
CA GLU A 134 9.66 -6.68 -16.04
C GLU A 134 9.74 -5.17 -16.27
N ILE A 135 8.59 -4.51 -16.40
CA ILE A 135 8.50 -3.04 -16.54
C ILE A 135 9.04 -2.36 -15.28
N ALA A 136 8.69 -2.85 -14.09
CA ALA A 136 9.14 -2.28 -12.82
C ALA A 136 10.66 -2.38 -12.65
N ILE A 137 11.27 -3.53 -13.00
CA ILE A 137 12.73 -3.71 -12.98
C ILE A 137 13.40 -2.73 -13.94
N GLY A 138 12.94 -2.68 -15.20
CA GLY A 138 13.50 -1.78 -16.22
C GLY A 138 13.42 -0.30 -15.81
N LEU A 139 12.25 0.15 -15.36
CA LEU A 139 12.06 1.52 -14.89
C LEU A 139 12.88 1.82 -13.64
N SER A 140 13.01 0.88 -12.71
CA SER A 140 13.81 1.08 -11.49
C SER A 140 15.26 1.31 -11.82
N HIS A 141 15.84 0.55 -12.76
CA HIS A 141 17.20 0.79 -13.23
C HIS A 141 17.35 2.16 -13.93
N GLU A 142 16.44 2.51 -14.84
CA GLU A 142 16.52 3.78 -15.58
C GLU A 142 16.35 5.01 -14.67
N ILE A 143 15.42 4.95 -13.72
CA ILE A 143 15.21 6.00 -12.74
C ILE A 143 16.42 6.08 -11.79
N ASN A 144 16.93 4.95 -11.29
CA ASN A 144 18.11 4.94 -10.43
C ASN A 144 19.32 5.57 -11.11
N ASN A 145 19.55 5.27 -12.40
CA ASN A 145 20.62 5.90 -13.17
C ASN A 145 20.46 7.43 -13.22
N SER A 146 19.24 7.92 -13.43
CA SER A 146 18.95 9.37 -13.48
C SER A 146 19.09 10.03 -12.10
N LEU A 147 18.67 9.34 -11.04
CA LEU A 147 18.81 9.83 -9.66
C LEU A 147 20.27 9.85 -9.22
N GLU A 148 21.09 8.88 -9.61
CA GLU A 148 22.51 8.85 -9.32
C GLU A 148 23.23 10.08 -9.91
N VAL A 149 22.85 10.50 -11.12
CA VAL A 149 23.33 11.77 -11.70
C VAL A 149 22.92 12.95 -10.81
N LEU A 150 21.67 13.02 -10.36
CA LEU A 150 21.19 14.11 -9.51
C LEU A 150 21.91 14.13 -8.15
N VAL A 151 22.14 12.99 -7.52
CA VAL A 151 22.93 12.89 -6.28
C VAL A 151 24.33 13.46 -6.50
N ASN A 152 25.01 13.03 -7.56
CA ASN A 152 26.34 13.55 -7.90
C ASN A 152 26.33 15.07 -8.14
N GLN A 153 25.32 15.60 -8.84
CA GLN A 153 25.18 17.05 -9.03
C GLN A 153 24.96 17.78 -7.69
N THR A 154 24.12 17.25 -6.81
CA THR A 154 23.91 17.85 -5.48
C THR A 154 25.20 17.86 -4.65
N GLU A 155 26.01 16.80 -4.71
CA GLU A 155 27.32 16.77 -4.05
C GLU A 155 28.31 17.80 -4.64
N MET A 156 28.32 17.96 -5.97
CA MET A 156 29.16 18.96 -6.62
C MET A 156 28.76 20.39 -6.23
N VAL A 157 27.45 20.69 -6.23
CA VAL A 157 26.93 21.99 -5.80
C VAL A 157 27.26 22.23 -4.34
N LYS A 158 27.11 21.23 -3.46
CA LYS A 158 27.50 21.32 -2.06
C LYS A 158 28.96 21.75 -1.90
N LYS A 159 29.88 21.06 -2.58
CA LYS A 159 31.32 21.39 -2.58
C LYS A 159 31.63 22.78 -3.14
N TYR A 160 30.84 23.27 -4.08
CA TYR A 160 30.99 24.63 -4.61
C TYR A 160 30.51 25.69 -3.59
N VAL A 161 29.34 25.46 -2.97
CA VAL A 161 28.79 26.31 -1.91
C VAL A 161 29.77 26.40 -0.74
N GLU A 162 30.37 25.28 -0.32
CA GLU A 162 31.45 25.22 0.69
C GLU A 162 32.67 26.10 0.35
N ARG A 163 32.95 26.36 -0.93
CA ARG A 163 34.11 27.13 -1.37
C ARG A 163 33.84 28.62 -1.58
N VAL A 164 32.61 29.01 -1.89
CA VAL A 164 32.29 30.35 -2.41
C VAL A 164 31.40 31.15 -1.45
N ALA A 165 30.60 30.50 -0.62
CA ALA A 165 29.64 31.18 0.22
C ALA A 165 30.28 31.81 1.48
N THR A 166 29.72 32.93 1.92
CA THR A 166 30.02 33.53 3.24
C THR A 166 29.33 32.71 4.35
N ASP A 167 29.74 32.84 5.62
CA ASP A 167 29.19 32.01 6.72
C ASP A 167 27.65 32.05 6.83
N GLU A 168 27.00 33.18 6.53
CA GLU A 168 25.53 33.30 6.56
C GLU A 168 24.85 32.68 5.32
N ASP A 169 25.37 32.90 4.11
CA ASP A 169 24.84 32.33 2.87
C ASP A 169 25.11 30.81 2.76
N TYR A 170 26.23 30.37 3.33
CA TYR A 170 26.65 28.97 3.34
C TYR A 170 25.63 28.09 4.05
N ILE A 171 25.15 28.51 5.22
CA ILE A 171 24.17 27.75 6.00
C ILE A 171 22.88 27.56 5.19
N VAL A 172 22.38 28.62 4.54
CA VAL A 172 21.11 28.58 3.80
C VAL A 172 21.22 27.71 2.54
N GLU A 173 22.28 27.87 1.76
CA GLU A 173 22.46 27.12 0.51
C GLU A 173 22.89 25.68 0.76
N SER A 174 23.67 25.40 1.80
CA SER A 174 24.02 24.03 2.21
C SER A 174 22.79 23.25 2.67
N ASP A 175 21.93 23.85 3.51
CA ASP A 175 20.67 23.24 3.95
C ASP A 175 19.73 22.93 2.76
N ARG A 176 19.66 23.80 1.76
CA ARG A 176 18.87 23.58 0.53
C ARG A 176 19.39 22.38 -0.26
N VAL A 177 20.71 22.31 -0.46
CA VAL A 177 21.34 21.21 -1.20
C VAL A 177 21.18 19.88 -0.45
N GLU A 178 21.33 19.87 0.87
CA GLU A 178 21.09 18.68 1.70
C GLU A 178 19.63 18.22 1.65
N SER A 179 18.68 19.16 1.65
CA SER A 179 17.27 18.84 1.48
C SER A 179 16.99 18.19 0.12
N ILE A 180 17.54 18.71 -0.98
CA ILE A 180 17.39 18.12 -2.32
C ILE A 180 18.01 16.73 -2.36
N ALA A 181 19.25 16.58 -1.86
CA ALA A 181 19.93 15.29 -1.80
C ALA A 181 19.13 14.26 -0.99
N SER A 182 18.54 14.67 0.14
CA SER A 182 17.68 13.79 0.95
C SER A 182 16.42 13.35 0.20
N GLN A 183 15.78 14.23 -0.59
CA GLN A 183 14.60 13.87 -1.39
C GLN A 183 14.95 12.92 -2.53
N VAL A 184 16.04 13.19 -3.25
CA VAL A 184 16.54 12.30 -4.32
C VAL A 184 16.85 10.92 -3.75
N LYS A 185 17.51 10.84 -2.59
CA LYS A 185 17.80 9.59 -1.90
C LYS A 185 16.55 8.83 -1.48
N LYS A 186 15.51 9.51 -0.98
CA LYS A 186 14.22 8.87 -0.67
C LYS A 186 13.57 8.25 -1.91
N ILE A 187 13.60 8.95 -3.04
CA ILE A 187 13.06 8.41 -4.30
C ILE A 187 13.87 7.19 -4.71
N GLN A 188 15.20 7.24 -4.59
CA GLN A 188 16.11 6.12 -4.91
C GLN A 188 15.84 4.89 -4.04
N ASP A 189 15.57 5.08 -2.74
CA ASP A 189 15.20 3.98 -1.84
C ASP A 189 13.86 3.35 -2.24
N ILE A 190 12.88 4.14 -2.68
CA ILE A 190 11.58 3.66 -3.16
C ILE A 190 11.75 2.87 -4.47
N THR A 191 12.50 3.39 -5.43
CA THR A 191 12.70 2.74 -6.73
C THR A 191 13.51 1.45 -6.59
N THR A 192 14.54 1.42 -5.73
CA THR A 192 15.27 0.18 -5.44
C THR A 192 14.36 -0.87 -4.79
N ARG A 193 13.45 -0.47 -3.87
CA ARG A 193 12.46 -1.40 -3.31
C ARG A 193 11.52 -1.97 -4.37
N ILE A 194 11.00 -1.13 -5.27
CA ILE A 194 10.14 -1.56 -6.39
C ILE A 194 10.88 -2.58 -7.28
N GLY A 195 12.15 -2.34 -7.60
CA GLY A 195 12.99 -3.28 -8.35
C GLY A 195 13.17 -4.61 -7.63
N SER A 196 13.54 -4.59 -6.35
CA SER A 196 13.75 -5.83 -5.55
C SER A 196 12.48 -6.67 -5.41
N MET A 197 11.33 -6.03 -5.18
CA MET A 197 10.03 -6.72 -5.11
C MET A 197 9.67 -7.39 -6.42
N ALA A 198 10.13 -6.84 -7.55
CA ALA A 198 9.89 -7.42 -8.86
C ALA A 198 10.88 -8.55 -9.19
N GLU A 199 12.13 -8.48 -8.73
CA GLU A 199 13.15 -9.53 -8.93
C GLU A 199 12.87 -10.81 -8.14
N GLU A 200 12.33 -10.70 -6.91
CA GLU A 200 12.09 -11.86 -6.04
C GLU A 200 10.99 -12.81 -6.56
N GLY A 201 10.27 -12.44 -7.63
CA GLY A 201 9.29 -13.33 -8.27
C GLY A 201 8.09 -13.68 -7.39
N GLU A 202 7.99 -13.15 -6.18
CA GLU A 202 6.83 -13.27 -5.29
C GLU A 202 5.68 -12.37 -5.77
N TYR A 203 5.24 -12.56 -7.00
CA TYR A 203 3.92 -12.12 -7.47
C TYR A 203 2.82 -13.04 -6.93
N GLY A 204 3.00 -13.52 -5.69
CA GLY A 204 1.95 -14.13 -4.93
C GLY A 204 0.92 -13.06 -4.65
N THR A 205 -0.35 -13.42 -4.81
CA THR A 205 -1.39 -12.69 -4.10
C THR A 205 -1.08 -12.83 -2.62
N LYS A 206 -0.40 -11.83 -2.03
CA LYS A 206 -0.61 -11.61 -0.60
C LYS A 206 -2.07 -11.23 -0.49
N GLU A 207 -2.84 -12.13 0.08
CA GLU A 207 -4.15 -11.83 0.61
C GLU A 207 -3.92 -10.68 1.60
N TYR A 208 -4.19 -9.45 1.14
CA TYR A 208 -4.41 -8.37 2.08
C TYR A 208 -5.66 -8.77 2.84
N ILE A 209 -5.48 -8.94 4.15
CA ILE A 209 -6.49 -9.29 5.15
C ILE A 209 -7.89 -8.89 4.70
N GLY A 210 -8.73 -9.90 4.45
CA GLY A 210 -10.17 -9.89 4.68
C GLY A 210 -11.02 -8.89 3.91
N GLY A 211 -11.78 -9.41 2.93
CA GLY A 211 -12.95 -8.73 2.38
C GLY A 211 -13.82 -8.10 3.48
N LYS A 212 -14.22 -6.84 3.24
CA LYS A 212 -14.96 -5.96 4.16
C LYS A 212 -16.04 -6.67 5.00
N LEU A 213 -15.90 -6.57 6.31
CA LEU A 213 -16.90 -6.05 7.25
C LEU A 213 -16.16 -5.56 8.49
N MET A 214 -16.43 -4.31 8.88
CA MET A 214 -15.95 -3.72 10.13
C MET A 214 -16.22 -4.70 11.26
N THR A 215 -15.15 -5.06 11.95
CA THR A 215 -15.22 -5.66 13.29
C THR A 215 -14.46 -4.67 14.15
N ASP A 216 -15.18 -3.98 15.04
CA ASP A 216 -14.56 -3.15 16.07
C ASP A 216 -13.55 -4.02 16.83
N LEU A 217 -12.27 -3.72 16.68
CA LEU A 217 -11.21 -4.23 17.54
C LEU A 217 -11.00 -3.24 18.68
N HIS A 218 -12.07 -3.00 19.43
CA HIS A 218 -11.97 -2.62 20.83
C HIS A 218 -13.10 -3.29 21.60
N VAL A 219 -12.83 -4.53 22.01
CA VAL A 219 -13.53 -5.09 23.16
C VAL A 219 -12.97 -4.35 24.35
N ASP A 220 -13.83 -3.58 25.03
CA ASP A 220 -13.57 -3.03 26.36
C ASP A 220 -12.84 -4.07 27.20
N GLY A 221 -11.56 -3.81 27.45
CA GLY A 221 -10.70 -4.70 28.19
C GLY A 221 -9.69 -3.88 28.93
N ASP A 222 -10.10 -3.32 30.07
CA ASP A 222 -9.30 -2.86 31.21
C ASP A 222 -7.77 -2.83 30.95
N GLU A 223 -7.31 -1.95 30.06
CA GLU A 223 -5.89 -1.70 29.92
C GLU A 223 -5.47 -0.88 31.12
N LYS A 224 -4.82 -1.56 32.08
CA LYS A 224 -4.10 -0.88 33.14
C LYS A 224 -3.22 0.19 32.49
N PRO A 225 -3.35 1.48 32.87
CA PRO A 225 -2.64 2.55 32.20
C PRO A 225 -1.14 2.27 32.26
N CYS A 226 -0.51 2.24 31.08
CA CYS A 226 0.93 2.03 30.89
C CYS A 226 1.73 2.77 31.97
N GLU A 227 2.50 2.00 32.76
CA GLU A 227 3.41 2.52 33.77
C GLU A 227 4.33 3.52 33.09
N ARG A 228 4.18 4.81 33.39
CA ARG A 228 5.06 5.87 32.84
C ARG A 228 6.44 5.67 33.48
N PRO A 229 7.48 5.20 32.75
CA PRO A 229 8.81 5.07 33.32
C PRO A 229 9.29 6.44 33.80
N LYS A 230 9.83 6.52 35.03
CA LYS A 230 10.38 7.77 35.54
C LYS A 230 11.56 8.21 34.66
N PRO A 231 11.71 9.50 34.35
CA PRO A 231 12.88 9.98 33.64
C PRO A 231 14.16 9.71 34.42
N ASP A 232 15.21 9.37 33.69
CA ASP A 232 16.56 9.22 34.21
C ASP A 232 17.56 10.03 33.36
N ALA A 233 18.83 10.09 33.80
CA ALA A 233 19.85 10.87 33.13
C ALA A 233 20.14 10.41 31.67
N ARG A 234 19.81 9.16 31.33
CA ARG A 234 19.99 8.57 30.00
C ARG A 234 18.77 8.82 29.11
N PHE A 235 17.58 8.76 29.68
CA PHE A 235 16.29 8.94 29.01
C PHE A 235 15.49 10.07 29.67
N PRO A 236 15.89 11.34 29.43
CA PRO A 236 15.28 12.50 30.07
C PRO A 236 13.87 12.79 29.56
N LEU A 237 13.42 12.12 28.50
CA LEU A 237 12.04 12.16 27.97
C LEU A 237 11.18 10.99 28.47
N GLY A 238 11.76 10.05 29.24
CA GLY A 238 11.06 8.86 29.71
C GLY A 238 9.73 9.19 30.38
N GLY A 239 8.71 8.41 29.99
CA GLY A 239 7.37 8.47 30.56
C GLY A 239 6.47 9.58 30.05
N LEU A 240 6.93 10.42 29.11
CA LEU A 240 6.08 11.40 28.44
C LEU A 240 5.09 10.69 27.52
N ARG A 241 3.80 11.02 27.63
CA ARG A 241 2.78 10.66 26.65
C ARG A 241 2.67 11.74 25.59
N ILE A 242 2.98 11.40 24.35
CA ILE A 242 2.98 12.35 23.23
C ILE A 242 1.97 11.88 22.18
N LEU A 243 1.12 12.80 21.73
CA LEU A 243 0.23 12.57 20.59
C LEU A 243 0.90 13.12 19.33
N VAL A 244 1.16 12.26 18.35
CA VAL A 244 1.68 12.62 17.03
C VAL A 244 0.52 12.70 16.04
N VAL A 245 0.41 13.80 15.32
CA VAL A 245 -0.68 14.04 14.36
C VAL A 245 -0.08 14.36 13.00
N ASP A 246 -0.28 13.47 12.04
CA ASP A 246 0.24 13.59 10.67
C ASP A 246 -0.62 12.73 9.75
N ASP A 247 -0.99 13.26 8.58
CA ASP A 247 -1.78 12.52 7.58
C ASP A 247 -0.95 11.48 6.82
N ASP A 248 0.39 11.57 6.90
CA ASP A 248 1.31 10.55 6.41
C ASP A 248 1.58 9.50 7.50
N ALA A 249 1.04 8.30 7.29
CA ALA A 249 1.22 7.15 8.19
C ALA A 249 2.70 6.73 8.35
N GLY A 250 3.54 6.95 7.33
CA GLY A 250 4.98 6.68 7.40
C GLY A 250 5.70 7.67 8.31
N ILE A 251 5.31 8.94 8.30
CA ILE A 251 5.85 9.95 9.23
C ILE A 251 5.42 9.62 10.66
N CYS A 252 4.14 9.27 10.87
CA CYS A 252 3.64 8.80 12.17
C CYS A 252 4.44 7.62 12.71
N SER A 253 4.67 6.57 11.89
CA SER A 253 5.47 5.40 12.28
C SER A 253 6.91 5.78 12.63
N SER A 254 7.55 6.60 11.79
CA SER A 254 8.94 7.02 12.01
C SER A 254 9.11 7.81 13.32
N LEU A 255 8.17 8.71 13.62
CA LEU A 255 8.18 9.51 14.85
C LEU A 255 7.89 8.67 16.09
N ARG A 256 6.96 7.71 15.97
CA ARG A 256 6.69 6.73 17.04
C ARG A 256 7.97 5.97 17.40
N GLU A 257 8.61 5.33 16.43
CA GLU A 257 9.84 4.54 16.66
C GLU A 257 10.95 5.38 17.31
N LEU A 258 11.14 6.62 16.84
CA LEU A 258 12.14 7.54 17.38
C LEU A 258 11.87 7.90 18.84
N LEU A 259 10.62 8.20 19.20
CA LEU A 259 10.26 8.68 20.54
C LEU A 259 10.07 7.53 21.54
N GLU A 260 9.62 6.36 21.08
CA GLU A 260 9.59 5.15 21.91
C GLU A 260 11.00 4.68 22.27
N ALA A 261 12.00 4.86 21.38
CA ALA A 261 13.40 4.64 21.71
C ALA A 261 13.90 5.55 22.85
N GLU A 262 13.25 6.70 23.07
CA GLU A 262 13.48 7.61 24.20
C GLU A 262 12.59 7.31 25.42
N ARG A 263 11.87 6.17 25.40
CA ARG A 263 10.93 5.68 26.43
C ARG A 263 9.71 6.59 26.65
N CYS A 264 9.29 7.30 25.61
CA CYS A 264 7.97 7.97 25.58
C CYS A 264 6.86 6.95 25.25
N CYS A 265 5.62 7.28 25.59
CA CYS A 265 4.43 6.56 25.13
C CYS A 265 3.79 7.37 24.00
N ILE A 266 3.60 6.76 22.83
CA ILE A 266 3.20 7.50 21.63
C ILE A 266 1.87 7.00 21.08
N GLU A 267 0.93 7.94 20.95
CA GLU A 267 -0.26 7.75 20.15
C GLU A 267 -0.15 8.50 18.83
N THR A 268 -0.82 7.99 17.81
CA THR A 268 -0.82 8.60 16.48
C THR A 268 -2.24 8.88 16.02
N ALA A 269 -2.46 10.03 15.40
CA ALA A 269 -3.71 10.40 14.75
C ALA A 269 -3.46 10.86 13.31
N ALA A 270 -4.32 10.44 12.38
CA ALA A 270 -4.18 10.75 10.95
C ALA A 270 -4.75 12.12 10.54
N SER A 271 -5.40 12.84 11.46
CA SER A 271 -5.94 14.19 11.22
C SER A 271 -6.22 14.90 12.54
N GLY A 272 -6.44 16.22 12.48
CA GLY A 272 -6.85 17.00 13.65
C GLY A 272 -8.15 16.50 14.29
N VAL A 273 -9.08 15.98 13.49
CA VAL A 273 -10.36 15.42 13.98
C VAL A 273 -10.11 14.19 14.87
N TYR A 274 -9.28 13.26 14.42
CA TYR A 274 -8.93 12.07 15.22
C TYR A 274 -8.07 12.44 16.43
N ALA A 275 -7.25 13.48 16.34
CA ALA A 275 -6.48 13.98 17.47
C ALA A 275 -7.39 14.47 18.59
N MET A 276 -8.50 15.14 18.27
CA MET A 276 -9.48 15.60 19.26
C MET A 276 -10.20 14.45 19.98
N ASP A 277 -10.48 13.34 19.29
CA ASP A 277 -11.04 12.13 19.90
C ASP A 277 -10.07 11.54 20.94
N TRP A 278 -8.79 11.45 20.58
CA TRP A 278 -7.74 11.01 21.51
C TRP A 278 -7.59 11.92 22.73
N LEU A 279 -7.61 13.24 22.52
CA LEU A 279 -7.54 14.23 23.60
C LEU A 279 -8.74 14.16 24.55
N GLY A 280 -9.90 13.69 24.08
CA GLY A 280 -11.07 13.42 24.92
C GLY A 280 -10.94 12.14 25.76
N LYS A 281 -10.19 11.15 25.26
CA LYS A 281 -10.04 9.82 25.90
C LYS A 281 -8.93 9.79 26.96
N GLN A 282 -7.84 10.53 26.76
CA GLN A 282 -6.70 10.48 27.67
C GLN A 282 -5.90 11.78 27.74
N LYS A 283 -5.09 11.93 28.81
CA LYS A 283 -4.21 13.08 29.01
C LYS A 283 -2.83 12.86 28.38
N PHE A 284 -2.44 13.80 27.54
CA PHE A 284 -1.12 13.90 26.93
C PHE A 284 -0.27 14.97 27.61
N ASP A 285 1.04 14.81 27.53
CA ASP A 285 2.03 15.77 28.03
C ASP A 285 2.51 16.71 26.90
N LEU A 286 2.30 16.35 25.63
CA LEU A 286 2.57 17.15 24.45
C LEU A 286 1.81 16.66 23.21
N VAL A 287 1.44 17.57 22.31
CA VAL A 287 0.96 17.26 20.96
C VAL A 287 1.98 17.72 19.93
N LEU A 288 2.35 16.83 19.00
CA LEU A 288 3.22 17.12 17.87
C LEU A 288 2.38 16.98 16.59
N SER A 289 2.06 18.09 15.93
CA SER A 289 1.13 18.10 14.79
C SER A 289 1.79 18.63 13.54
N ASP A 290 1.57 17.99 12.39
CA ASP A 290 1.80 18.64 11.11
C ASP A 290 0.88 19.85 10.94
N VAL A 291 1.35 20.86 10.20
CA VAL A 291 0.58 22.08 9.93
C VAL A 291 -0.48 21.84 8.86
N VAL A 292 -0.17 21.08 7.81
CA VAL A 292 -1.03 20.91 6.63
C VAL A 292 -1.60 19.50 6.61
N MET A 293 -2.84 19.37 7.06
CA MET A 293 -3.56 18.09 7.09
C MET A 293 -4.98 18.28 6.53
N PRO A 294 -5.60 17.23 5.97
CA PRO A 294 -6.99 17.28 5.51
C PRO A 294 -7.98 17.43 6.67
N ASP A 295 -9.18 17.93 6.34
CA ASP A 295 -10.32 18.20 7.23
C ASP A 295 -10.07 19.26 8.31
N MET A 296 -9.18 18.98 9.26
CA MET A 296 -8.76 19.89 10.32
C MET A 296 -7.24 19.99 10.30
N ASP A 297 -6.75 21.19 9.98
CA ASP A 297 -5.32 21.48 9.90
C ASP A 297 -4.68 21.63 11.30
N GLY A 298 -3.34 21.62 11.36
CA GLY A 298 -2.61 21.68 12.63
C GLY A 298 -2.81 22.97 13.41
N TYR A 299 -3.12 24.08 12.71
CA TYR A 299 -3.36 25.37 13.36
C TYR A 299 -4.76 25.43 13.98
N GLN A 300 -5.77 24.90 13.29
CA GLN A 300 -7.12 24.72 13.83
C GLN A 300 -7.12 23.77 15.04
N LEU A 301 -6.34 22.67 14.96
CA LEU A 301 -6.11 21.79 16.10
C LEU A 301 -5.47 22.55 17.27
N TYR A 302 -4.41 23.32 17.02
CA TYR A 302 -3.75 24.15 18.03
C TYR A 302 -4.75 25.11 18.72
N GLN A 303 -5.54 25.85 17.95
CA GLN A 303 -6.51 26.80 18.50
C GLN A 303 -7.56 26.09 19.37
N THR A 304 -8.06 24.95 18.90
CA THR A 304 -9.05 24.14 19.62
C THR A 304 -8.47 23.62 20.94
N VAL A 305 -7.25 23.08 20.90
CA VAL A 305 -6.52 22.62 22.09
C VAL A 305 -6.28 23.77 23.05
N LYS A 306 -5.88 24.96 22.60
CA LYS A 306 -5.66 26.11 23.49
C LYS A 306 -6.95 26.65 24.12
N GLN A 307 -8.11 26.44 23.52
CA GLN A 307 -9.40 26.77 24.13
C GLN A 307 -9.83 25.75 25.20
N THR A 308 -9.51 24.46 25.02
CA THR A 308 -9.95 23.40 25.95
C THR A 308 -8.91 23.06 27.02
N THR A 309 -7.63 23.04 26.67
CA THR A 309 -6.49 22.72 27.54
C THR A 309 -5.34 23.71 27.30
N PRO A 310 -5.44 24.96 27.81
CA PRO A 310 -4.46 26.01 27.56
C PRO A 310 -3.00 25.64 27.90
N GLU A 311 -2.82 24.84 28.95
CA GLU A 311 -1.52 24.40 29.47
C GLU A 311 -0.86 23.30 28.63
N LEU A 312 -1.60 22.61 27.75
CA LEU A 312 -1.04 21.52 26.94
C LEU A 312 -0.10 22.08 25.86
N PRO A 313 1.19 21.70 25.84
CA PRO A 313 2.11 22.13 24.80
C PRO A 313 1.73 21.50 23.46
N VAL A 314 1.71 22.32 22.41
CA VAL A 314 1.47 21.89 21.03
C VAL A 314 2.62 22.39 20.17
N VAL A 315 3.32 21.47 19.52
CA VAL A 315 4.44 21.73 18.63
C VAL A 315 3.97 21.50 17.20
N LEU A 316 4.13 22.50 16.35
CA LEU A 316 3.74 22.44 14.95
C LEU A 316 4.95 22.05 14.08
N MET A 317 4.76 21.10 13.16
CA MET A 317 5.76 20.66 12.20
C MET A 317 5.42 21.21 10.82
N THR A 318 6.41 21.76 10.11
CA THR A 318 6.21 22.31 8.76
C THR A 318 7.22 21.74 7.77
N ALA A 319 6.77 21.54 6.53
CA ALA A 319 7.66 21.37 5.37
C ALA A 319 8.16 22.74 4.86
N PHE A 320 9.34 22.75 4.23
CA PHE A 320 10.13 23.94 3.86
C PHE A 320 9.44 24.95 2.90
N ASN A 321 8.26 24.64 2.36
CA ASN A 321 7.68 25.32 1.20
C ASN A 321 6.32 26.01 1.39
N TYR A 322 5.73 25.99 2.58
CA TYR A 322 4.39 26.57 2.81
C TYR A 322 4.44 27.80 3.72
N ASP A 323 4.91 28.93 3.17
CA ASP A 323 4.59 30.27 3.70
C ASP A 323 3.79 31.06 2.64
N LYS A 324 2.75 30.43 2.09
CA LYS A 324 1.79 31.15 1.22
C LYS A 324 0.80 32.00 2.04
N ASP A 325 0.47 31.58 3.27
CA ASP A 325 -0.62 32.16 4.06
C ASP A 325 -0.19 32.84 5.37
N HIS A 326 1.10 33.16 5.55
CA HIS A 326 1.59 33.86 6.75
C HIS A 326 1.26 33.13 8.07
N ILE A 327 1.17 31.79 8.05
CA ILE A 327 0.88 30.96 9.23
C ILE A 327 1.92 31.23 10.33
N ILE A 328 3.19 31.42 9.95
CA ILE A 328 4.28 31.77 10.86
C ILE A 328 4.06 33.15 11.51
N LYS A 329 3.58 34.16 10.74
CA LYS A 329 3.32 35.51 11.26
C LYS A 329 2.07 35.56 12.16
N ARG A 330 0.97 34.90 11.79
CA ARG A 330 -0.26 34.84 12.61
C ARG A 330 -0.02 34.12 13.93
N SER A 331 0.72 33.01 13.87
CA SER A 331 1.12 32.22 15.05
C SER A 331 1.91 33.07 16.04
N CYS A 332 2.93 33.82 15.59
CA CYS A 332 3.73 34.69 16.47
C CYS A 332 2.94 35.87 17.08
N LEU A 333 1.87 36.35 16.44
CA LEU A 333 1.07 37.48 16.91
C LEU A 333 0.08 37.12 18.03
N GLU A 334 -0.32 35.86 18.16
CA GLU A 334 -1.32 35.39 19.12
C GLU A 334 -0.73 34.68 20.36
N GLY A 335 0.56 34.87 20.63
CA GLY A 335 1.19 34.38 21.86
C GLY A 335 1.66 32.92 21.82
N LEU A 336 1.93 32.35 20.63
CA LEU A 336 2.58 31.03 20.55
C LEU A 336 3.93 31.05 21.29
N GLN A 337 4.03 30.30 22.38
CA GLN A 337 5.30 29.99 23.04
C GLN A 337 6.06 28.86 22.33
N GLY A 338 6.28 28.97 21.01
CA GLY A 338 7.21 28.13 20.22
C GLY A 338 6.80 26.65 20.11
N VAL A 339 7.02 25.94 19.02
CA VAL A 339 8.13 25.98 18.08
C VAL A 339 7.59 25.40 16.79
N ILE A 340 7.81 26.10 15.68
CA ILE A 340 7.62 25.54 14.34
C ILE A 340 8.89 24.78 14.01
N PHE A 341 8.79 23.46 13.93
CA PHE A 341 9.94 22.59 13.68
C PHE A 341 9.95 22.12 12.22
N LYS A 342 11.11 22.25 11.55
CA LYS A 342 11.25 21.97 10.12
C LYS A 342 11.48 20.47 9.86
N LYS A 343 10.71 19.89 8.94
CA LYS A 343 10.97 18.55 8.39
C LYS A 343 12.12 18.62 7.36
N PRO A 344 13.06 17.64 7.29
CA PRO A 344 13.08 16.35 7.98
C PRO A 344 13.52 16.43 9.45
N VAL A 345 13.03 15.49 10.26
CA VAL A 345 13.13 15.58 11.73
C VAL A 345 14.49 15.17 12.26
N ASN A 346 15.31 16.15 12.65
CA ASN A 346 16.57 15.92 13.35
C ASN A 346 16.28 15.44 14.80
N PRO A 347 16.65 14.20 15.18
CA PRO A 347 16.34 13.63 16.49
C PRO A 347 16.88 14.45 17.66
N THR A 348 18.05 15.06 17.50
CA THR A 348 18.70 15.86 18.55
C THR A 348 17.95 17.17 18.79
N MET A 349 17.48 17.81 17.71
CA MET A 349 16.74 19.06 17.80
C MET A 349 15.31 18.81 18.30
N LEU A 350 14.65 17.74 17.87
CA LEU A 350 13.35 17.32 18.40
C LEU A 350 13.43 17.09 19.92
N LYS A 351 14.43 16.34 20.39
CA LYS A 351 14.64 16.08 21.83
C LYS A 351 14.80 17.37 22.63
N LYS A 352 15.56 18.34 22.12
CA LYS A 352 15.71 19.66 22.77
C LYS A 352 14.41 20.43 22.87
N VAL A 353 13.60 20.41 21.81
CA VAL A 353 12.29 21.09 21.80
C VAL A 353 11.34 20.44 22.80
N LEU A 354 11.25 19.11 22.80
CA LEU A 354 10.41 18.36 23.75
C LEU A 354 10.83 18.59 25.20
N LEU A 355 12.15 18.60 25.49
CA LEU A 355 12.65 18.90 26.84
C LEU A 355 12.31 20.33 27.26
N LYS A 356 12.49 21.31 26.38
CA LYS A 356 12.17 22.71 26.69
C LYS A 356 10.69 22.90 27.02
N GLN A 357 9.81 22.20 26.31
CA GLN A 357 8.36 22.35 26.46
C GLN A 357 7.79 21.57 27.64
N CYS A 358 8.28 20.35 27.89
CA CYS A 358 7.72 19.50 28.94
C CYS A 358 8.51 19.52 30.25
N ARG A 359 9.82 19.83 30.22
CA ARG A 359 10.75 19.74 31.36
C ARG A 359 11.84 20.84 31.30
N PRO A 360 11.47 22.13 31.39
CA PRO A 360 12.41 23.25 31.23
C PRO A 360 13.60 23.23 32.21
N GLU A 361 13.39 22.76 33.45
CA GLU A 361 14.43 22.63 34.48
C GLU A 361 15.58 21.66 34.08
N VAL A 362 15.25 20.60 33.33
CA VAL A 362 16.21 19.63 32.80
C VAL A 362 16.93 20.20 31.56
N ALA A 363 16.25 21.05 30.79
CA ALA A 363 16.83 21.70 29.62
C ALA A 363 17.91 22.74 29.99
N GLU A 364 17.72 23.49 31.06
CA GLU A 364 18.69 24.49 31.55
C GLU A 364 19.96 23.85 32.15
N SER A 365 19.81 22.78 32.94
CA SER A 365 20.94 22.05 33.54
C SER A 365 21.86 21.38 32.50
N LEU A 366 21.31 20.94 31.36
CA LEU A 366 22.08 20.40 30.22
C LEU A 366 22.81 21.48 29.40
N GLN A 367 22.37 22.74 29.46
CA GLN A 367 23.07 23.86 28.80
C GLN A 367 24.21 24.42 29.66
N SER A 368 24.08 24.44 30.99
CA SER A 368 25.12 24.89 31.91
C SER A 368 26.35 23.97 32.00
N ALA A 369 26.25 22.72 31.54
CA ALA A 369 27.34 21.74 31.58
C ALA A 369 28.41 21.91 30.47
N LYS A 370 28.28 22.92 29.59
CA LYS A 370 29.20 23.16 28.46
C LYS A 370 30.02 24.47 28.57
N VAL A 371 30.78 24.72 29.64
CA VAL A 371 32.02 25.54 29.62
C VAL A 371 32.93 25.13 30.81
N PRO A 372 34.21 24.75 30.57
CA PRO A 372 35.29 25.64 31.00
C PRO A 372 36.17 26.05 29.82
N LEU A 373 36.34 27.37 29.65
CA LEU A 373 37.41 27.95 28.84
C LEU A 373 38.75 27.45 29.41
N ALA A 374 39.53 26.75 28.59
CA ALA A 374 40.95 26.57 28.85
C ALA A 374 41.64 27.94 28.68
N ALA A 375 41.91 28.60 29.80
CA ALA A 375 42.81 29.73 29.85
C ALA A 375 44.25 29.22 29.61
N ASN A 376 44.72 29.30 28.37
CA ASN A 376 46.14 29.18 28.08
C ASN A 376 46.86 30.42 28.64
N LYS A 377 47.52 30.25 29.79
CA LYS A 377 48.53 31.19 30.27
C LYS A 377 49.80 31.00 29.46
N VAL A 378 50.20 32.08 28.81
CA VAL A 378 51.57 32.33 28.34
C VAL A 378 52.51 32.28 29.54
N ALA A 379 53.58 31.49 29.42
CA ALA A 379 54.84 31.68 30.14
C ALA A 379 55.97 31.13 29.25
#